data_AF-A0A2D9Y202-F1
#
_entry.id   AF-A0A2D9Y202-F1
#
_cell.length_a   1.000
_cell.length_b   1.000
_cell.length_c   1.000
_cell.angle_alpha   90.00
_cell.angle_beta   90.00
_cell.angle_gamma   90.00
#
_symmetry.space_group_name_H-M   'P 1'
#
loop_
_entity.id
_entity.type
_entity.pdbx_description
1 polymer ?
#
loop_
_entity_poly.entity_id
_entity_poly.type
_entity_poly.pdbx_seq_one_letter_code
_entity_poly.pdbx_strand_id
1 'polypeptide(L)' 'KALEEANANVKGMVAIFSYGFGIADENFKNADIQLHTLSNYENLLEQALETNYITEEEEETLQSWRTNPAEWNI' A
#
# COMPACT_ATOMS: atom_id res chain seq x y z
N LYS A 1 -10.44 2.42 15.67
CA LYS A 1 -11.57 2.30 16.62
C LYS A 1 -11.15 2.30 18.09
N ALA A 2 -10.28 1.41 18.59
CA ALA A 2 -9.87 1.42 20.01
C ALA A 2 -9.37 2.79 20.57
N LEU A 3 -8.63 3.57 19.76
CA LEU A 3 -8.21 4.92 20.16
C LEU A 3 -9.37 5.92 20.23
N GLU A 4 -10.34 5.82 19.32
CA GLU A 4 -11.54 6.67 19.33
C GLU A 4 -12.42 6.32 20.53
N GLU A 5 -12.57 5.03 20.84
CA GLU A 5 -13.30 4.52 22.03
C GLU A 5 -12.66 4.98 23.34
N ALA A 6 -11.34 5.20 23.33
CA ALA A 6 -10.59 5.78 24.45
C ALA A 6 -10.66 7.33 24.50
N ASN A 7 -11.54 7.96 23.71
CA ASN A 7 -11.65 9.42 23.57
C ASN A 7 -10.34 10.11 23.13
N ALA A 8 -9.45 9.40 22.43
CA ALA A 8 -8.26 10.01 21.86
C ALA A 8 -8.59 10.77 20.57
N ASN A 9 -7.91 11.90 20.36
CA ASN A 9 -8.04 12.70 19.14
C ASN A 9 -7.09 12.16 18.06
N VAL A 10 -7.59 11.27 17.21
CA VAL A 10 -6.81 10.69 16.11
C VAL A 10 -6.59 11.75 15.03
N LYS A 11 -5.32 12.12 14.79
CA LYS A 11 -4.93 13.13 13.79
C LYS A 11 -4.65 12.56 12.40
N GLY A 12 -4.46 11.25 12.32
CA GLY A 12 -4.01 10.57 11.11
C GLY A 12 -3.16 9.35 11.45
N MET A 13 -2.66 8.68 10.41
CA MET A 13 -1.74 7.55 10.50
C MET A 13 -0.49 7.84 9.67
N VAL A 14 0.67 7.46 10.21
CA VAL A 14 1.91 7.42 9.44
C VAL A 14 2.43 5.99 9.45
N ALA A 15 2.82 5.49 8.28
CA ALA A 15 3.40 4.16 8.11
C ALA A 15 4.74 4.24 7.36
N ILE A 16 5.59 3.23 7.53
CA ILE A 16 6.86 3.14 6.80
C ILE A 16 6.59 2.79 5.34
N PHE A 17 5.65 1.90 5.08
CA PHE A 17 5.41 1.33 3.76
C PHE A 17 3.93 1.02 3.55
N SER A 18 3.46 1.12 2.30
CA SER A 18 2.13 0.67 1.89
C SER A 18 2.18 -0.13 0.59
N TYR A 19 1.39 -1.21 0.54
CA TYR A 19 1.18 -2.00 -0.68
C TYR A 19 0.25 -1.33 -1.69
N GLY A 20 -0.44 -0.25 -1.31
CA GLY A 20 -1.35 0.48 -2.22
C GLY A 20 -2.57 -0.33 -2.65
N PHE A 21 -3.12 -1.17 -1.75
CA PHE A 21 -4.36 -1.88 -2.03
C PHE A 21 -5.55 -0.94 -1.92
N GLY A 22 -6.42 -0.91 -2.94
CA GLY A 22 -7.58 -0.02 -2.97
C GLY A 22 -8.52 -0.20 -1.76
N ILE A 23 -8.62 -1.42 -1.21
CA ILE A 23 -9.40 -1.69 0.00
C ILE A 23 -8.87 -0.91 1.21
N ALA A 24 -7.55 -0.70 1.30
CA ALA A 24 -6.96 0.09 2.38
C ALA A 24 -7.35 1.56 2.22
N ASP A 25 -7.26 2.11 1.01
CA ASP A 25 -7.62 3.49 0.70
C ASP A 25 -9.09 3.77 1.01
N GLU A 26 -9.99 2.86 0.63
CA GLU A 26 -11.42 2.94 0.98
C GLU A 26 -11.64 2.91 2.49
N ASN A 27 -10.94 2.05 3.22
CA ASN A 27 -11.07 1.96 4.67
C ASN A 27 -10.61 3.23 5.39
N PHE A 28 -9.47 3.81 4.99
CA PHE A 28 -8.97 5.06 5.57
C PHE A 28 -9.87 6.24 5.23
N LYS A 29 -10.38 6.30 3.99
CA LYS A 29 -11.35 7.31 3.56
C LYS A 29 -12.66 7.21 4.34
N ASN A 30 -13.21 6.01 4.51
CA ASN A 30 -14.44 5.78 5.28
C ASN A 30 -14.29 6.08 6.77
N ALA A 31 -13.06 5.97 7.29
CA ALA A 31 -12.74 6.34 8.67
C ALA A 31 -12.42 7.84 8.85
N ASP A 32 -12.36 8.64 7.76
CA ASP A 32 -11.90 10.03 7.76
C ASP A 32 -10.50 10.19 8.39
N ILE A 33 -9.62 9.20 8.16
CA ILE A 33 -8.24 9.18 8.67
C ILE A 33 -7.29 9.37 7.49
N GLN A 34 -6.48 10.43 7.55
CA GLN A 34 -5.38 10.63 6.60
C GLN A 34 -4.24 9.65 6.87
N LEU A 35 -3.83 8.89 5.85
CA LEU A 35 -2.66 8.02 5.89
C LEU A 35 -1.51 8.64 5.09
N HIS A 36 -0.34 8.74 5.72
CA HIS A 36 0.91 9.08 5.05
C HIS A 36 1.90 7.92 5.15
N THR A 37 2.59 7.61 4.06
CA THR A 37 3.61 6.55 4.04
C THR A 37 4.95 7.11 3.61
N LEU A 38 6.05 6.60 4.19
CA LEU A 38 7.40 7.00 3.78
C LEU A 38 7.77 6.45 2.39
N SER A 39 7.26 5.27 2.05
CA SER A 39 7.38 4.68 0.72
C SER A 39 6.17 3.78 0.41
N ASN A 40 6.08 3.31 -0.82
CA ASN A 40 5.01 2.47 -1.32
C ASN A 40 5.53 1.40 -2.29
N TYR A 41 4.65 0.49 -2.68
CA TYR A 41 5.00 -0.62 -3.57
C TYR A 41 5.44 -0.20 -4.97
N GLU A 42 4.87 0.87 -5.51
CA GLU A 42 5.26 1.38 -6.84
C GLU A 42 6.73 1.84 -6.82
N ASN A 43 7.10 2.66 -5.83
CA ASN A 43 8.50 3.09 -5.65
C ASN A 43 9.44 1.91 -5.37
N LEU A 44 8.97 0.87 -4.68
CA LEU A 44 9.77 -0.33 -4.43
C LEU A 44 10.08 -1.09 -5.74
N LEU A 45 9.07 -1.24 -6.61
CA LEU A 45 9.25 -1.93 -7.89
C LEU A 45 10.17 -1.15 -8.83
N GLU A 46 10.00 0.17 -8.91
CA GLU A 46 10.89 1.04 -9.68
C GLU A 46 12.35 0.87 -9.24
N GLN A 47 12.61 0.92 -7.93
CA GLN A 47 13.96 0.70 -7.39
C GLN A 47 14.48 -0.72 -7.61
N ALA A 48 13.61 -1.73 -7.54
CA ALA A 48 13.99 -3.12 -7.80
C ALA A 48 14.37 -3.35 -9.27
N LEU A 49 13.69 -2.69 -10.20
CA LEU A 49 14.02 -2.71 -11.62
C LEU A 49 15.36 -1.99 -11.87
N GLU A 50 15.52 -0.77 -11.35
CA GLU A 50 16.76 0.01 -11.50
C GLU A 50 18.00 -0.72 -10.97
N THR A 51 17.82 -1.50 -9.90
CA THR A 51 18.90 -2.29 -9.28
C THR A 51 19.09 -3.67 -9.91
N ASN A 52 18.33 -4.00 -10.96
CA ASN A 52 18.28 -5.33 -11.60
C ASN A 52 17.98 -6.47 -10.61
N TYR A 53 17.21 -6.18 -9.54
CA TYR A 53 16.69 -7.18 -8.63
C TYR A 53 15.51 -7.95 -9.23
N ILE A 54 14.75 -7.27 -10.11
CA ILE A 54 13.71 -7.85 -10.96
C ILE A 54 13.93 -7.43 -12.42
N THR A 55 13.31 -8.18 -13.33
CA THR A 55 13.19 -7.85 -14.75
C THR A 55 11.91 -7.07 -15.05
N GLU A 56 11.81 -6.45 -16.23
CA GLU A 56 10.57 -5.77 -16.67
C GLU A 56 9.36 -6.73 -16.69
N GLU A 57 9.56 -7.99 -17.09
CA GLU A 57 8.50 -9.01 -17.10
C GLU A 57 8.02 -9.36 -15.67
N GLU A 58 8.95 -9.43 -14.72
CA GLU A 58 8.62 -9.63 -13.31
C GLU A 58 7.94 -8.39 -12.72
N GLU A 59 8.34 -7.18 -13.12
CA GLU A 59 7.68 -5.95 -12.71
C GLU A 59 6.21 -5.93 -13.14
N GLU A 60 5.91 -6.20 -14.42
CA GLU A 60 4.54 -6.27 -14.93
C GLU A 60 3.70 -7.29 -14.16
N THR A 61 4.29 -8.45 -13.89
CA THR A 61 3.67 -9.53 -13.11
C THR A 61 3.36 -9.07 -11.68
N LEU A 62 4.29 -8.38 -11.02
CA LEU A 62 4.15 -7.87 -9.65
C LEU A 62 3.16 -6.70 -9.56
N GLN A 63 3.07 -5.86 -10.60
CA GLN A 63 2.04 -4.82 -10.71
C GLN A 63 0.64 -5.42 -10.88
N SER A 64 0.51 -6.47 -11.70
CA SER A 64 -0.73 -7.22 -11.87
C SER A 64 -1.18 -7.86 -10.55
N TRP A 65 -0.26 -8.51 -9.83
CA TRP A 65 -0.52 -9.04 -8.49
C TRP A 65 -1.06 -7.98 -7.54
N ARG A 66 -0.46 -6.78 -7.49
CA ARG A 66 -0.92 -5.70 -6.60
C ARG A 66 -2.38 -5.31 -6.86
N THR A 67 -2.80 -5.35 -8.12
CA THR A 67 -4.13 -4.90 -8.55
C THR A 67 -5.22 -5.87 -8.10
N ASN A 68 -4.97 -7.18 -8.19
CA ASN A 68 -5.91 -8.20 -7.74
C ASN A 68 -5.18 -9.40 -7.13
N PRO A 69 -4.65 -9.27 -5.91
CA PRO A 69 -3.84 -10.32 -5.31
C PRO A 69 -4.65 -11.58 -4.97
N ALA A 70 -5.99 -11.46 -4.87
CA ALA A 70 -6.89 -12.55 -4.54
C ALA A 70 -7.18 -13.47 -5.74
N GLU A 71 -7.16 -12.94 -6.97
CA GLU A 71 -7.40 -13.70 -8.21
C GLU A 71 -6.12 -13.84 -9.05
N TRP A 72 -4.96 -13.55 -8.48
CA TRP A 72 -3.68 -13.69 -9.17
C TRP A 72 -3.42 -15.17 -9.46
N ASN A 73 -3.66 -15.57 -10.72
CA ASN A 73 -3.37 -16.89 -11.24
C ASN A 73 -2.07 -16.83 -12.03
N ILE A 74 -1.11 -17.66 -11.62
CA ILE A 74 0.19 -17.85 -12.28
C ILE A 74 0.03 -18.89 -13.40
#